data_AF-A0A1H4CJP5-F1
#
_entry.id   AF-A0A1H4CJP5-F1
#
_cell.length_a   1.000
_cell.length_b   1.000
_cell.length_c   1.000
_cell.angle_alpha   90.00
_cell.angle_beta   90.00
_cell.angle_gamma   90.00
#
_symmetry.space_group_name_H-M   'P 1'
#
loop_
_entity.id
_entity.type
_entity.pdbx_description
1 polymer ?
#
loop_
_entity_poly.entity_id
_entity_poly.type
_entity_poly.pdbx_seq_one_letter_code
_entity_poly.pdbx_strand_id
1 'polypeptide(L)'
;MTKTLQLLLLFCITATTAIYAQNYPTTEWIDFADVTWYDASSDNFSITTAEELAGLAELVQDGNTFSGKTINIDADIDLDGNLWTPIGTDVDFPFSGTMEGNNFTISNIWINDVSGSFKGLFGQAFGASLSDIKIDTAYINTADTAGSLVGNLSTESSVDNSHAINVNITCEGYNCGGLVGGLLTDSSVSNSSAAGEVTGESQIGGLVGSAWDRTDITNSYSEGNITAQYLAGGLVGYCTMAFAPYRTNAVDNCYSRADVTVILGRAGGLYGGGDSDLLITNSYSTGAVYAPEFEGGVIGAFGGGSVVIENTYFDTESSNMTEGVGGFTGPTQTYDIEGKTTAEMKSQAVVDLLNSGSSDNPWTLDANENDGYPILDQTLSTTQPEEIKLALSIYPTVVENDINISTQLDLEAFKIFNYSGQIVLDGKIENKTIQVNTLSEGVYLLNIKTAQGTMTQKFIKK
;
A
#
# COMPACT_ATOMS: atom_id res chain seq x y z
N MET A 1 -44.28 3.36 -40.56
CA MET A 1 -44.05 3.61 -39.12
C MET A 1 -43.37 2.40 -38.53
N THR A 2 -42.05 2.40 -38.65
CA THR A 2 -41.15 1.30 -38.26
C THR A 2 -40.68 1.57 -36.83
N LYS A 3 -40.98 0.65 -35.91
CA LYS A 3 -40.40 0.65 -34.55
C LYS A 3 -39.03 0.00 -34.63
N THR A 4 -37.99 0.76 -34.35
CA THR A 4 -36.61 0.26 -34.23
C THR A 4 -36.41 -0.24 -32.80
N LEU A 5 -36.20 -1.54 -32.66
CA LEU A 5 -35.82 -2.21 -31.42
C LEU A 5 -34.30 -2.01 -31.25
N GLN A 6 -33.87 -1.17 -30.31
CA GLN A 6 -32.45 -1.10 -29.94
C GLN A 6 -32.13 -2.31 -29.05
N LEU A 7 -31.32 -3.21 -29.59
CA LEU A 7 -30.76 -4.36 -28.90
C LEU A 7 -29.59 -3.84 -28.05
N LEU A 8 -29.78 -3.77 -26.73
CA LEU A 8 -28.70 -3.50 -25.78
C LEU A 8 -27.82 -4.76 -25.72
N LEU A 9 -26.65 -4.73 -26.35
CA LEU A 9 -25.66 -5.80 -26.28
C LEU A 9 -24.95 -5.69 -24.92
N LEU A 10 -25.41 -6.46 -23.94
CA LEU A 10 -24.71 -6.64 -22.67
C LEU A 10 -23.45 -7.48 -22.96
N PHE A 11 -22.28 -6.85 -23.05
CA PHE A 11 -21.00 -7.55 -23.09
C PHE A 11 -20.74 -8.12 -21.69
N CYS A 12 -21.20 -9.34 -21.43
CA CYS A 12 -20.67 -10.15 -20.34
C CYS A 12 -19.22 -10.52 -20.71
N ILE A 13 -18.26 -9.68 -20.33
CA ILE A 13 -16.86 -10.08 -20.26
C ILE A 13 -16.77 -10.99 -19.03
N THR A 14 -16.92 -12.29 -19.22
CA THR A 14 -16.42 -13.25 -18.24
C THR A 14 -14.90 -13.18 -18.31
N ALA A 15 -14.30 -12.29 -17.53
CA ALA A 15 -12.88 -12.37 -17.22
C ALA A 15 -12.67 -13.68 -16.46
N THR A 16 -12.30 -14.73 -17.19
CA THR A 16 -11.72 -15.91 -16.56
C THR A 16 -10.30 -15.53 -16.20
N THR A 17 -10.11 -15.04 -14.97
CA THR A 17 -8.79 -14.90 -14.38
C THR A 17 -8.22 -16.30 -14.22
N ALA A 18 -7.36 -16.71 -15.16
CA ALA A 18 -6.45 -17.80 -14.90
C ALA A 18 -5.50 -17.30 -13.81
N ILE A 19 -5.75 -17.72 -12.57
CA ILE A 19 -4.85 -17.52 -11.43
C ILE A 19 -3.57 -18.30 -11.77
N TYR A 20 -2.54 -17.60 -12.24
CA TYR A 20 -1.21 -18.17 -12.33
C TYR A 20 -0.60 -18.09 -10.94
N ALA A 21 -0.30 -19.23 -10.33
CA ALA A 21 0.33 -19.30 -9.03
C ALA A 21 1.68 -18.59 -9.07
N GLN A 22 1.83 -17.55 -8.25
CA GLN A 22 3.12 -16.97 -7.90
C GLN A 22 3.95 -18.05 -7.19
N ASN A 23 5.19 -18.28 -7.62
CA ASN A 23 6.05 -19.27 -6.98
C ASN A 23 6.65 -18.68 -5.70
N TYR A 24 5.93 -18.86 -4.60
CA TYR A 24 6.43 -18.52 -3.27
C TYR A 24 7.67 -19.34 -2.90
N PRO A 25 8.57 -18.80 -2.06
CA PRO A 25 9.60 -19.61 -1.41
C PRO A 25 8.99 -20.82 -0.70
N THR A 26 9.79 -21.87 -0.53
CA THR A 26 9.36 -23.14 0.11
C THR A 26 10.01 -23.40 1.46
N THR A 27 10.84 -22.46 1.91
CA THR A 27 11.58 -22.47 3.18
C THR A 27 11.16 -21.25 4.00
N GLU A 28 11.32 -21.32 5.31
CA GLU A 28 10.87 -20.27 6.25
C GLU A 28 12.08 -19.57 6.88
N TRP A 29 12.01 -18.26 7.09
CA TRP A 29 13.05 -17.50 7.78
C TRP A 29 13.28 -17.97 9.21
N ILE A 30 12.24 -18.50 9.87
CA ILE A 30 12.35 -19.02 11.24
C ILE A 30 13.36 -20.17 11.36
N ASP A 31 13.60 -20.94 10.29
CA ASP A 31 14.59 -22.01 10.29
C ASP A 31 16.05 -21.49 10.29
N PHE A 32 16.23 -20.19 10.04
CA PHE A 32 17.53 -19.50 9.96
C PHE A 32 17.69 -18.42 11.04
N ALA A 33 16.79 -18.36 12.01
CA ALA A 33 16.80 -17.36 13.07
C ALA A 33 18.12 -17.35 13.86
N ASP A 34 18.72 -16.17 14.00
CA ASP A 34 19.85 -15.92 14.90
C ASP A 34 19.39 -15.09 16.10
N VAL A 35 19.37 -15.70 17.27
CA VAL A 35 19.01 -15.06 18.55
C VAL A 35 20.23 -14.71 19.41
N THR A 36 21.45 -14.91 18.90
CA THR A 36 22.69 -14.75 19.68
C THR A 36 23.01 -13.30 20.05
N TRP A 37 22.39 -12.34 19.36
CA TRP A 37 22.45 -10.91 19.67
C TRP A 37 21.62 -10.53 20.90
N TYR A 38 20.66 -11.36 21.32
CA TYR A 38 19.74 -11.01 22.39
C TYR A 38 20.33 -11.24 23.79
N ASP A 39 20.25 -10.20 24.60
CA ASP A 39 20.55 -10.20 26.04
C ASP A 39 19.38 -9.56 26.79
N ALA A 40 18.69 -10.34 27.62
CA ALA A 40 17.53 -9.89 28.38
C ALA A 40 17.82 -8.71 29.33
N SER A 41 19.08 -8.49 29.70
CA SER A 41 19.50 -7.36 30.55
C SER A 41 19.72 -6.05 29.78
N SER A 42 19.76 -6.12 28.45
CA SER A 42 19.86 -4.94 27.57
C SER A 42 18.48 -4.43 27.17
N ASP A 43 18.37 -3.13 26.97
CA ASP A 43 17.12 -2.49 26.50
C ASP A 43 17.26 -1.90 25.09
N ASN A 44 18.44 -2.04 24.46
CA ASN A 44 18.71 -1.57 23.11
C ASN A 44 19.45 -2.66 22.33
N PHE A 45 18.99 -2.92 21.12
CA PHE A 45 19.55 -3.94 20.23
C PHE A 45 19.74 -3.36 18.83
N SER A 46 20.64 -3.98 18.08
CA SER A 46 21.00 -3.63 16.71
C SER A 46 20.81 -4.87 15.85
N ILE A 47 20.10 -4.73 14.74
CA ILE A 47 19.84 -5.79 13.75
C ILE A 47 20.43 -5.32 12.42
N THR A 48 21.28 -6.17 11.84
CA THR A 48 22.01 -5.88 10.61
C THR A 48 21.84 -6.94 9.52
N THR A 49 21.18 -8.06 9.85
CA THR A 49 21.00 -9.20 8.95
C THR A 49 19.58 -9.74 9.00
N ALA A 50 19.21 -10.49 7.96
CA ALA A 50 17.92 -11.14 7.87
C ALA A 50 17.74 -12.24 8.93
N GLU A 51 18.80 -12.98 9.24
CA GLU A 51 18.83 -14.00 10.29
C GLU A 51 18.58 -13.39 11.69
N GLU A 52 19.19 -12.24 12.00
CA GLU A 52 18.95 -11.52 13.25
C GLU A 52 17.51 -11.02 13.35
N LEU A 53 16.94 -10.50 12.25
CA LEU A 53 15.54 -10.07 12.18
C LEU A 53 14.56 -11.25 12.33
N ALA A 54 14.88 -12.40 11.72
CA ALA A 54 14.14 -13.64 11.94
C ALA A 54 14.26 -14.11 13.40
N GLY A 55 15.42 -13.91 14.04
CA GLY A 55 15.62 -14.12 15.47
C GLY A 55 14.70 -13.26 16.35
N LEU A 56 14.43 -12.02 15.96
CA LEU A 56 13.43 -11.19 16.65
C LEU A 56 12.03 -11.81 16.55
N ALA A 57 11.64 -12.31 15.39
CA ALA A 57 10.36 -12.99 15.20
C ALA A 57 10.25 -14.24 16.09
N GLU A 58 11.31 -15.07 16.16
CA GLU A 58 11.38 -16.24 17.05
C GLU A 58 11.22 -15.85 18.52
N LEU A 59 11.97 -14.85 18.98
CA LEU A 59 11.92 -14.41 20.38
C LEU A 59 10.53 -13.91 20.78
N VAL A 60 9.84 -13.18 19.90
CA VAL A 60 8.46 -12.72 20.16
C VAL A 60 7.49 -13.90 20.20
N GLN A 61 7.62 -14.85 19.26
CA GLN A 61 6.82 -16.08 19.26
C GLN A 61 7.03 -16.91 20.55
N ASP A 62 8.23 -16.88 21.12
CA ASP A 62 8.56 -17.54 22.40
C ASP A 62 8.08 -16.76 23.64
N GLY A 63 7.37 -15.64 23.45
CA GLY A 63 6.73 -14.86 24.51
C GLY A 63 7.55 -13.67 25.02
N ASN A 64 8.66 -13.33 24.37
CA ASN A 64 9.39 -12.11 24.67
C ASN A 64 8.80 -10.92 23.92
N THR A 65 7.95 -10.13 24.57
CA THR A 65 7.21 -9.04 23.89
C THR A 65 8.06 -7.81 23.54
N PHE A 66 9.29 -7.71 24.06
CA PHE A 66 10.15 -6.52 23.96
C PHE A 66 9.57 -5.24 24.57
N SER A 67 8.58 -5.34 25.46
CA SER A 67 8.05 -4.16 26.16
C SER A 67 9.14 -3.37 26.89
N GLY A 68 9.23 -2.07 26.59
CA GLY A 68 10.25 -1.16 27.13
C GLY A 68 11.65 -1.30 26.52
N LYS A 69 11.78 -2.05 25.41
CA LYS A 69 13.04 -2.27 24.71
C LYS A 69 12.99 -1.68 23.29
N THR A 70 14.15 -1.29 22.78
CA THR A 70 14.32 -0.70 21.44
C THR A 70 15.13 -1.61 20.53
N ILE A 71 14.61 -1.86 19.33
CA ILE A 71 15.29 -2.53 18.23
C ILE A 71 15.67 -1.48 17.18
N ASN A 72 16.95 -1.43 16.79
CA ASN A 72 17.45 -0.57 15.73
C ASN A 72 17.79 -1.42 14.51
N ILE A 73 17.27 -1.05 13.35
CA ILE A 73 17.78 -1.56 12.07
C ILE A 73 19.01 -0.72 11.72
N ASP A 74 20.16 -1.37 11.52
CA ASP A 74 21.46 -0.70 11.28
C ASP A 74 22.10 -1.09 9.94
N ALA A 75 21.36 -1.79 9.08
CA ALA A 75 21.71 -2.10 7.69
C ALA A 75 20.45 -2.36 6.85
N ASP A 76 20.56 -2.26 5.53
CA ASP A 76 19.51 -2.77 4.64
C ASP A 76 19.40 -4.29 4.79
N ILE A 77 18.17 -4.79 4.88
CA ILE A 77 17.86 -6.21 5.08
C ILE A 77 17.07 -6.72 3.88
N ASP A 78 17.58 -7.77 3.25
CA ASP A 78 16.91 -8.47 2.15
C ASP A 78 16.35 -9.80 2.67
N LEU A 79 15.02 -9.96 2.61
CA LEU A 79 14.29 -11.15 3.07
C LEU A 79 13.96 -12.12 1.92
N ASP A 80 14.54 -11.95 0.73
CA ASP A 80 14.29 -12.84 -0.38
C ASP A 80 14.71 -14.30 -0.10
N GLY A 81 14.11 -15.23 -0.84
CA GLY A 81 14.48 -16.65 -0.81
C GLY A 81 13.82 -17.47 0.30
N ASN A 82 13.12 -16.86 1.25
CA ASN A 82 12.36 -17.56 2.30
C ASN A 82 11.01 -16.86 2.58
N LEU A 83 10.05 -17.63 3.06
CA LEU A 83 8.80 -17.13 3.61
C LEU A 83 9.06 -16.46 4.96
N TRP A 84 8.31 -15.39 5.22
CA TRP A 84 8.40 -14.57 6.41
C TRP A 84 7.37 -15.03 7.45
N THR A 85 7.85 -15.29 8.67
CA THR A 85 7.00 -15.41 9.85
C THR A 85 6.91 -14.04 10.51
N PRO A 86 5.71 -13.44 10.66
CA PRO A 86 5.56 -12.11 11.21
C PRO A 86 6.13 -11.97 12.63
N ILE A 87 6.73 -10.80 12.91
CA ILE A 87 7.09 -10.42 14.28
C ILE A 87 5.78 -10.15 15.04
N GLY A 88 5.54 -10.96 16.05
CA GLY A 88 4.27 -11.03 16.77
C GLY A 88 3.18 -11.71 15.94
N THR A 89 2.96 -12.99 16.18
CA THR A 89 2.13 -13.84 15.31
C THR A 89 0.64 -13.72 15.57
N ASP A 90 0.25 -13.32 16.79
CA ASP A 90 -1.14 -13.19 17.22
C ASP A 90 -1.26 -12.37 18.52
N VAL A 91 -2.47 -12.30 19.07
CA VAL A 91 -2.82 -11.52 20.27
C VAL A 91 -2.16 -12.01 21.56
N ASP A 92 -1.77 -13.28 21.64
CA ASP A 92 -1.08 -13.86 22.80
C ASP A 92 0.44 -13.61 22.72
N PHE A 93 0.97 -13.41 21.51
CA PHE A 93 2.38 -13.14 21.23
C PHE A 93 2.57 -11.83 20.45
N PRO A 94 2.21 -10.65 21.01
CA PRO A 94 2.39 -9.38 20.32
C PRO A 94 3.84 -8.87 20.44
N PHE A 95 4.24 -8.04 19.47
CA PHE A 95 5.36 -7.12 19.68
C PHE A 95 4.87 -5.86 20.43
N SER A 96 5.60 -5.48 21.48
CA SER A 96 5.28 -4.34 22.36
C SER A 96 6.48 -3.43 22.62
N GLY A 97 7.53 -3.54 21.80
CA GLY A 97 8.72 -2.70 21.88
C GLY A 97 8.67 -1.48 20.98
N THR A 98 9.81 -0.82 20.88
CA THR A 98 10.09 0.21 19.87
C THR A 98 10.94 -0.39 18.76
N MET A 99 10.60 -0.15 17.49
CA MET A 99 11.49 -0.43 16.35
C MET A 99 11.79 0.87 15.60
N GLU A 100 13.08 1.17 15.48
CA GLU A 100 13.62 2.28 14.70
C GLU A 100 14.28 1.74 13.43
N GLY A 101 13.73 2.08 12.26
CA GLY A 101 14.25 1.65 10.97
C GLY A 101 15.49 2.42 10.50
N ASN A 102 15.79 3.57 11.12
CA ASN A 102 16.98 4.40 10.87
C ASN A 102 17.25 4.67 9.37
N ASN A 103 16.20 4.82 8.57
CA ASN A 103 16.27 5.01 7.11
C ASN A 103 16.75 3.83 6.26
N PHE A 104 17.03 2.68 6.86
CA PHE A 104 17.37 1.45 6.13
C PHE A 104 16.13 0.80 5.53
N THR A 105 16.36 -0.01 4.51
CA THR A 105 15.31 -0.70 3.77
C THR A 105 15.23 -2.17 4.16
N ILE A 106 14.02 -2.63 4.46
CA ILE A 106 13.69 -4.06 4.56
C ILE A 106 12.98 -4.42 3.25
N SER A 107 13.48 -5.44 2.55
CA SER A 107 13.03 -5.75 1.20
C SER A 107 12.64 -7.21 1.01
N ASN A 108 11.80 -7.45 -0.01
CA ASN A 108 11.39 -8.78 -0.45
C ASN A 108 10.69 -9.62 0.64
N ILE A 109 9.66 -9.05 1.28
CA ILE A 109 8.82 -9.77 2.25
C ILE A 109 7.91 -10.74 1.50
N TRP A 110 7.97 -12.03 1.81
CA TRP A 110 7.11 -13.07 1.22
C TRP A 110 6.24 -13.74 2.29
N ILE A 111 4.93 -13.58 2.23
CA ILE A 111 3.98 -14.27 3.13
C ILE A 111 2.92 -14.98 2.29
N ASN A 112 2.71 -16.27 2.55
CA ASN A 112 1.66 -17.06 1.91
C ASN A 112 0.97 -17.97 2.93
N ASP A 113 -0.01 -17.41 3.63
CA ASP A 113 -0.82 -18.12 4.61
C ASP A 113 -2.30 -17.79 4.42
N VAL A 114 -2.93 -18.52 3.50
CA VAL A 114 -4.36 -18.45 3.15
C VAL A 114 -5.31 -18.99 4.22
N SER A 115 -4.80 -19.29 5.42
CA SER A 115 -5.61 -19.77 6.54
C SER A 115 -5.54 -18.86 7.77
N GLY A 116 -4.48 -18.05 7.87
CA GLY A 116 -4.23 -17.17 8.99
C GLY A 116 -4.71 -15.74 8.78
N SER A 117 -4.54 -14.95 9.84
CA SER A 117 -4.74 -13.50 9.86
C SER A 117 -3.50 -12.84 10.44
N PHE A 118 -3.51 -11.50 10.53
CA PHE A 118 -2.44 -10.67 11.09
C PHE A 118 -1.10 -10.85 10.36
N LYS A 119 -1.08 -10.52 9.07
CA LYS A 119 0.12 -10.65 8.23
C LYS A 119 0.75 -9.30 7.89
N GLY A 120 2.07 -9.28 7.94
CA GLY A 120 2.95 -8.15 7.66
C GLY A 120 4.36 -8.45 8.13
N LEU A 121 5.27 -7.47 8.04
CA LEU A 121 6.55 -7.55 8.75
C LEU A 121 6.29 -7.86 10.24
N PHE A 122 5.36 -7.12 10.82
CA PHE A 122 4.72 -7.39 12.09
C PHE A 122 3.33 -7.97 11.87
N GLY A 123 2.97 -9.00 12.63
CA GLY A 123 1.61 -9.53 12.60
C GLY A 123 0.72 -8.74 13.54
N GLN A 124 1.08 -8.76 14.82
CA GLN A 124 0.38 -8.11 15.92
C GLN A 124 1.34 -7.19 16.69
N ALA A 125 1.02 -5.90 16.68
CA ALA A 125 1.67 -4.89 17.51
C ALA A 125 0.70 -4.43 18.62
N PHE A 126 1.18 -4.23 19.85
CA PHE A 126 0.37 -3.80 20.99
C PHE A 126 1.19 -2.90 21.92
N GLY A 127 0.78 -1.64 22.11
CA GLY A 127 1.59 -0.62 22.79
C GLY A 127 2.96 -0.40 22.15
N ALA A 128 3.11 -0.69 20.86
CA ALA A 128 4.38 -0.64 20.14
C ALA A 128 4.58 0.70 19.44
N SER A 129 5.84 1.07 19.19
CA SER A 129 6.20 2.24 18.40
C SER A 129 7.10 1.82 17.26
N LEU A 130 6.67 2.07 16.02
CA LEU A 130 7.37 1.66 14.80
C LEU A 130 7.66 2.93 13.98
N SER A 131 8.93 3.27 13.80
CA SER A 131 9.35 4.52 13.15
C SER A 131 10.46 4.33 12.15
N ASP A 132 10.50 5.17 11.12
CA ASP A 132 11.57 5.24 10.12
C ASP A 132 11.80 3.95 9.31
N ILE A 133 10.75 3.13 9.15
CA ILE A 133 10.83 1.84 8.45
C ILE A 133 10.50 2.00 6.97
N LYS A 134 11.39 1.54 6.10
CA LYS A 134 11.17 1.48 4.64
C LYS A 134 11.02 0.04 4.20
N ILE A 135 9.90 -0.26 3.55
CA ILE A 135 9.64 -1.55 2.91
C ILE A 135 9.74 -1.37 1.40
N ASP A 136 10.63 -2.13 0.76
CA ASP A 136 10.66 -2.27 -0.69
C ASP A 136 10.30 -3.71 -1.07
N THR A 137 9.12 -3.86 -1.67
CA THR A 137 8.58 -5.14 -2.14
C THR A 137 8.06 -6.01 -1.00
N ALA A 138 6.74 -6.16 -0.96
CA ALA A 138 6.03 -7.07 -0.08
C ALA A 138 4.96 -7.84 -0.85
N TYR A 139 5.07 -9.16 -0.87
CA TYR A 139 4.09 -10.09 -1.45
C TYR A 139 3.39 -10.84 -0.32
N ILE A 140 2.14 -10.49 -0.05
CA ILE A 140 1.36 -11.06 1.06
C ILE A 140 0.08 -11.65 0.51
N ASN A 141 -0.11 -12.95 0.70
CA ASN A 141 -1.35 -13.65 0.41
C ASN A 141 -1.89 -14.28 1.70
N THR A 142 -3.09 -13.88 2.12
CA THR A 142 -3.66 -14.32 3.40
C THR A 142 -5.19 -14.44 3.41
N ALA A 143 -5.74 -15.03 4.47
CA ALA A 143 -7.18 -15.25 4.60
C ALA A 143 -7.94 -13.98 5.00
N ASP A 144 -7.36 -13.12 5.85
CA ASP A 144 -8.12 -12.04 6.48
C ASP A 144 -7.29 -10.75 6.57
N THR A 145 -6.72 -10.41 7.73
CA THR A 145 -6.11 -9.09 7.97
C THR A 145 -4.64 -9.02 7.57
N ALA A 146 -4.27 -8.02 6.76
CA ALA A 146 -2.88 -7.78 6.36
C ALA A 146 -2.53 -6.30 6.14
N GLY A 147 -1.27 -5.98 6.43
CA GLY A 147 -0.58 -4.77 5.99
C GLY A 147 0.88 -5.08 5.72
N SER A 148 1.54 -4.38 4.79
CA SER A 148 2.95 -4.69 4.50
C SER A 148 3.85 -4.54 5.72
N LEU A 149 3.61 -3.50 6.53
CA LEU A 149 4.33 -3.26 7.78
C LEU A 149 3.66 -3.98 8.96
N VAL A 150 2.35 -3.77 9.17
CA VAL A 150 1.64 -4.34 10.32
C VAL A 150 0.32 -4.97 9.88
N GLY A 151 0.10 -6.23 10.24
CA GLY A 151 -1.22 -6.84 10.11
C GLY A 151 -2.24 -6.10 10.98
N ASN A 152 -2.01 -6.06 12.29
CA ASN A 152 -2.90 -5.44 13.26
C ASN A 152 -2.13 -4.55 14.24
N LEU A 153 -2.33 -3.24 14.13
CA LEU A 153 -1.76 -2.21 15.00
C LEU A 153 -2.75 -1.97 16.15
N SER A 154 -2.52 -2.65 17.27
CA SER A 154 -3.43 -2.70 18.41
C SER A 154 -3.10 -1.69 19.51
N THR A 155 -3.98 -1.59 20.50
CA THR A 155 -4.12 -0.52 21.48
C THR A 155 -2.84 0.25 21.80
N GLU A 156 -2.93 1.59 21.71
CA GLU A 156 -1.84 2.52 22.04
C GLU A 156 -0.56 2.29 21.22
N SER A 157 -0.66 1.76 20.00
CA SER A 157 0.49 1.61 19.10
C SER A 157 0.58 2.75 18.08
N SER A 158 1.78 2.95 17.54
CA SER A 158 2.06 4.00 16.54
C SER A 158 2.92 3.47 15.40
N VAL A 159 2.60 3.93 14.19
CA VAL A 159 3.48 3.88 13.02
C VAL A 159 3.77 5.31 12.60
N ASP A 160 5.04 5.69 12.54
CA ASP A 160 5.47 7.02 12.14
C ASP A 160 6.55 6.97 11.05
N ASN A 161 6.53 7.93 10.13
CA ASN A 161 7.55 8.10 9.09
C ASN A 161 7.95 6.78 8.38
N SER A 162 6.95 5.97 8.05
CA SER A 162 7.16 4.62 7.53
C SER A 162 6.51 4.44 6.17
N HIS A 163 7.25 3.83 5.25
CA HIS A 163 6.93 3.88 3.82
C HIS A 163 7.06 2.50 3.19
N ALA A 164 6.06 2.09 2.43
CA ALA A 164 6.08 0.84 1.68
C ALA A 164 5.88 1.08 0.19
N ILE A 165 6.75 0.51 -0.65
CA ILE A 165 6.63 0.52 -2.11
C ILE A 165 6.62 -0.90 -2.65
N ASN A 166 6.13 -1.05 -3.89
CA ASN A 166 6.02 -2.34 -4.56
C ASN A 166 5.20 -3.35 -3.72
N VAL A 167 4.15 -2.84 -3.06
CA VAL A 167 3.23 -3.66 -2.26
C VAL A 167 2.33 -4.48 -3.18
N ASN A 168 2.16 -5.76 -2.87
CA ASN A 168 1.16 -6.63 -3.49
C ASN A 168 0.53 -7.50 -2.40
N ILE A 169 -0.67 -7.10 -1.97
CA ILE A 169 -1.41 -7.76 -0.90
C ILE A 169 -2.69 -8.33 -1.48
N THR A 170 -2.93 -9.61 -1.24
CA THR A 170 -4.19 -10.29 -1.51
C THR A 170 -4.74 -10.88 -0.21
N CYS A 171 -5.98 -10.54 0.11
CA CYS A 171 -6.71 -11.02 1.27
C CYS A 171 -8.02 -11.66 0.85
N GLU A 172 -8.31 -12.87 1.31
CA GLU A 172 -9.60 -13.51 1.02
C GLU A 172 -10.77 -12.89 1.82
N GLY A 173 -10.48 -12.13 2.88
CA GLY A 173 -11.44 -11.59 3.84
C GLY A 173 -11.34 -10.07 4.02
N TYR A 174 -11.17 -9.64 5.27
CA TYR A 174 -11.37 -8.26 5.72
C TYR A 174 -10.08 -7.58 6.21
N ASN A 175 -10.10 -6.24 6.25
CA ASN A 175 -9.08 -5.39 6.87
C ASN A 175 -7.70 -5.47 6.20
N CYS A 176 -7.62 -5.07 4.93
CA CYS A 176 -6.34 -5.03 4.23
C CYS A 176 -5.95 -3.63 3.83
N GLY A 177 -4.80 -3.19 4.33
CA GLY A 177 -4.19 -1.91 4.02
C GLY A 177 -2.86 -2.10 3.33
N GLY A 178 -2.44 -1.15 2.50
CA GLY A 178 -1.10 -1.21 1.91
C GLY A 178 0.01 -1.19 2.97
N LEU A 179 -0.17 -0.49 4.09
CA LEU A 179 0.79 -0.41 5.19
C LEU A 179 0.31 -1.13 6.46
N VAL A 180 -0.93 -0.86 6.88
CA VAL A 180 -1.53 -1.39 8.11
C VAL A 180 -2.88 -2.03 7.82
N GLY A 181 -3.09 -3.29 8.22
CA GLY A 181 -4.39 -3.95 8.04
C GLY A 181 -5.47 -3.36 8.94
N GLY A 182 -5.38 -3.64 10.25
CA GLY A 182 -6.25 -3.09 11.28
C GLY A 182 -5.56 -2.01 12.11
N LEU A 183 -6.15 -0.81 12.16
CA LEU A 183 -5.79 0.27 13.07
C LEU A 183 -6.83 0.32 14.20
N LEU A 184 -6.42 -0.05 15.41
CA LEU A 184 -7.33 -0.25 16.54
C LEU A 184 -7.26 0.88 17.57
N THR A 185 -7.96 0.69 18.69
CA THR A 185 -8.17 1.68 19.74
C THR A 185 -6.96 2.54 20.09
N ASP A 186 -7.10 3.86 20.07
CA ASP A 186 -6.05 4.82 20.49
C ASP A 186 -4.70 4.62 19.77
N SER A 187 -4.74 4.13 18.53
CA SER A 187 -3.54 3.89 17.70
C SER A 187 -3.47 4.89 16.55
N SER A 188 -2.25 5.14 16.06
CA SER A 188 -1.99 6.18 15.05
C SER A 188 -1.09 5.72 13.92
N VAL A 189 -1.31 6.33 12.74
CA VAL A 189 -0.42 6.27 11.58
C VAL A 189 -0.12 7.70 11.16
N SER A 190 1.13 8.12 11.24
CA SER A 190 1.55 9.48 10.88
C SER A 190 2.68 9.46 9.87
N ASN A 191 2.75 10.49 9.02
CA ASN A 191 3.89 10.73 8.14
C ASN A 191 4.23 9.51 7.25
N SER A 192 3.25 8.72 6.86
CA SER A 192 3.48 7.37 6.33
C SER A 192 2.86 7.17 4.96
N SER A 193 3.37 6.21 4.20
CA SER A 193 2.79 5.91 2.90
C SER A 193 2.85 4.45 2.47
N ALA A 194 1.97 4.10 1.54
CA ALA A 194 2.01 2.83 0.83
C ALA A 194 1.70 3.01 -0.65
N ALA A 195 2.49 2.35 -1.50
CA ALA A 195 2.31 2.31 -2.94
C ALA A 195 2.30 0.87 -3.46
N GLY A 196 1.19 0.46 -4.07
CA GLY A 196 1.08 -0.88 -4.64
C GLY A 196 -0.34 -1.35 -4.92
N GLU A 197 -0.49 -2.66 -5.08
CA GLU A 197 -1.76 -3.33 -5.33
C GLU A 197 -2.28 -3.97 -4.04
N VAL A 198 -3.52 -3.65 -3.67
CA VAL A 198 -4.22 -4.27 -2.53
C VAL A 198 -5.56 -4.80 -3.02
N THR A 199 -5.74 -6.11 -2.89
CA THR A 199 -6.97 -6.81 -3.30
C THR A 199 -7.59 -7.55 -2.12
N GLY A 200 -8.90 -7.43 -1.91
CA GLY A 200 -9.60 -8.32 -0.99
C GLY A 200 -11.12 -8.31 -1.03
N GLU A 201 -11.79 -8.92 -0.06
CA GLU A 201 -13.25 -9.01 -0.05
C GLU A 201 -13.89 -7.68 0.39
N SER A 202 -13.49 -7.13 1.54
CA SER A 202 -14.11 -5.94 2.11
C SER A 202 -13.18 -5.22 3.09
N GLN A 203 -13.42 -3.93 3.33
CA GLN A 203 -12.55 -3.07 4.17
C GLN A 203 -11.11 -3.02 3.65
N ILE A 204 -10.99 -2.64 2.37
CA ILE A 204 -9.69 -2.55 1.69
C ILE A 204 -9.29 -1.08 1.55
N GLY A 205 -8.13 -0.72 2.09
CA GLY A 205 -7.56 0.62 2.04
C GLY A 205 -6.20 0.64 1.36
N GLY A 206 -5.85 1.75 0.71
CA GLY A 206 -4.49 1.90 0.17
C GLY A 206 -3.41 2.07 1.23
N LEU A 207 -3.74 2.68 2.38
CA LEU A 207 -2.82 2.79 3.52
C LEU A 207 -3.27 1.90 4.69
N VAL A 208 -4.52 2.10 5.13
CA VAL A 208 -5.11 1.42 6.30
C VAL A 208 -6.36 0.65 5.88
N GLY A 209 -6.44 -0.64 6.17
CA GLY A 209 -7.63 -1.44 5.84
C GLY A 209 -8.86 -0.99 6.63
N SER A 210 -8.76 -1.01 7.96
CA SER A 210 -9.83 -0.57 8.86
C SER A 210 -9.34 0.31 10.00
N ALA A 211 -10.03 1.42 10.22
CA ALA A 211 -9.80 2.34 11.34
C ALA A 211 -10.93 2.18 12.36
N TRP A 212 -10.65 1.63 13.55
CA TRP A 212 -11.72 1.18 14.46
C TRP A 212 -12.19 2.29 15.40
N ASP A 213 -11.38 2.72 16.35
CA ASP A 213 -11.85 3.52 17.48
C ASP A 213 -10.79 4.52 17.97
N ARG A 214 -11.12 5.82 17.99
CA ARG A 214 -10.15 6.87 18.41
C ARG A 214 -8.81 6.70 17.72
N THR A 215 -8.87 6.48 16.41
CA THR A 215 -7.69 6.32 15.58
C THR A 215 -7.35 7.62 14.90
N ASP A 216 -6.06 7.87 14.71
CA ASP A 216 -5.57 9.08 14.06
C ASP A 216 -4.67 8.71 12.87
N ILE A 217 -5.04 9.17 11.68
CA ILE A 217 -4.23 9.03 10.46
C ILE A 217 -3.88 10.44 9.99
N THR A 218 -2.59 10.78 9.98
CA THR A 218 -2.14 12.15 9.74
C THR A 218 -0.97 12.22 8.77
N ASN A 219 -0.91 13.27 7.95
CA ASN A 219 0.23 13.52 7.06
C ASN A 219 0.64 12.29 6.22
N SER A 220 -0.34 11.53 5.74
CA SER A 220 -0.09 10.21 5.16
C SER A 220 -0.77 10.04 3.82
N TYR A 221 -0.25 9.15 2.99
CA TYR A 221 -0.78 8.97 1.65
C TYR A 221 -0.72 7.55 1.11
N SER A 222 -1.52 7.31 0.08
CA SER A 222 -1.52 6.04 -0.65
C SER A 222 -1.52 6.24 -2.16
N GLU A 223 -0.88 5.30 -2.85
CA GLU A 223 -0.86 5.22 -4.31
C GLU A 223 -1.04 3.78 -4.79
N GLY A 224 -1.39 3.60 -6.05
CA GLY A 224 -1.51 2.29 -6.69
C GLY A 224 -2.96 1.88 -6.96
N ASN A 225 -3.28 0.59 -6.81
CA ASN A 225 -4.57 0.02 -7.22
C ASN A 225 -5.24 -0.73 -6.07
N ILE A 226 -6.47 -0.35 -5.74
CA ILE A 226 -7.26 -0.95 -4.68
C ILE A 226 -8.46 -1.65 -5.30
N THR A 227 -8.55 -2.96 -5.11
CA THR A 227 -9.67 -3.77 -5.60
C THR A 227 -10.38 -4.42 -4.43
N ALA A 228 -11.69 -4.23 -4.33
CA ALA A 228 -12.50 -4.93 -3.34
C ALA A 228 -13.79 -5.51 -3.91
N GLN A 229 -14.31 -6.55 -3.26
CA GLN A 229 -15.63 -7.05 -3.60
C GLN A 229 -16.73 -6.09 -3.12
N TYR A 230 -16.66 -5.60 -1.89
CA TYR A 230 -17.74 -4.82 -1.27
C TYR A 230 -17.39 -3.39 -0.85
N LEU A 231 -16.26 -3.17 -0.18
CA LEU A 231 -15.95 -1.89 0.46
C LEU A 231 -14.48 -1.55 0.29
N ALA A 232 -14.19 -0.41 -0.31
CA ALA A 232 -12.84 0.12 -0.40
C ALA A 232 -12.79 1.64 -0.27
N GLY A 233 -11.66 2.13 0.24
CA GLY A 233 -11.29 3.53 0.15
C GLY A 233 -9.85 3.66 -0.32
N GLY A 234 -9.55 4.72 -1.07
CA GLY A 234 -8.19 4.88 -1.61
C GLY A 234 -7.13 5.02 -0.50
N LEU A 235 -7.46 5.65 0.63
CA LEU A 235 -6.59 5.75 1.81
C LEU A 235 -6.99 4.76 2.90
N VAL A 236 -8.25 4.83 3.34
CA VAL A 236 -8.80 4.01 4.43
C VAL A 236 -9.98 3.21 3.92
N GLY A 237 -9.97 1.89 4.14
CA GLY A 237 -11.04 1.02 3.69
C GLY A 237 -12.37 1.37 4.33
N TYR A 238 -12.59 1.00 5.58
CA TYR A 238 -13.87 1.25 6.27
C TYR A 238 -13.78 1.06 7.79
N CYS A 239 -14.76 1.57 8.55
CA CYS A 239 -14.94 1.27 9.96
C CYS A 239 -16.30 0.61 10.19
N THR A 240 -16.34 -0.60 10.75
CA THR A 240 -17.55 -1.41 10.88
C THR A 240 -18.44 -1.07 12.09
N MET A 241 -17.96 -0.27 13.04
CA MET A 241 -18.62 -0.10 14.33
C MET A 241 -18.94 1.35 14.67
N ALA A 242 -20.21 1.62 14.97
CA ALA A 242 -20.62 2.83 15.66
C ALA A 242 -20.35 2.66 17.16
N PHE A 243 -19.33 3.34 17.67
CA PHE A 243 -19.01 3.33 19.09
C PHE A 243 -19.78 4.43 19.86
N ALA A 244 -19.75 4.36 21.20
CA ALA A 244 -20.31 5.38 22.09
C ALA A 244 -19.76 6.79 21.74
N PRO A 245 -20.47 7.89 22.11
CA PRO A 245 -20.01 9.26 21.80
C PRO A 245 -18.56 9.51 22.25
N TYR A 246 -17.87 10.41 21.54
CA TYR A 246 -16.46 10.79 21.74
C TYR A 246 -15.43 9.73 21.30
N ARG A 247 -15.74 9.00 20.22
CA ARG A 247 -14.91 7.91 19.69
C ARG A 247 -14.61 8.10 18.20
N THR A 248 -14.32 9.35 17.85
CA THR A 248 -14.06 9.80 16.48
C THR A 248 -12.76 9.21 15.95
N ASN A 249 -12.82 8.66 14.74
CA ASN A 249 -11.64 8.38 13.93
C ASN A 249 -11.30 9.63 13.09
N ALA A 250 -10.03 10.00 13.03
CA ALA A 250 -9.58 11.20 12.34
C ALA A 250 -8.65 10.87 11.16
N VAL A 251 -8.87 11.57 10.06
CA VAL A 251 -7.99 11.63 8.89
C VAL A 251 -7.68 13.10 8.65
N ASP A 252 -6.42 13.51 8.81
CA ASP A 252 -6.02 14.91 8.67
C ASP A 252 -4.77 15.03 7.80
N ASN A 253 -4.74 16.01 6.89
CA ASN A 253 -3.60 16.24 6.00
C ASN A 253 -3.18 14.98 5.22
N CYS A 254 -4.14 14.24 4.67
CA CYS A 254 -3.85 13.00 3.94
C CYS A 254 -4.24 13.10 2.48
N TYR A 255 -3.65 12.25 1.63
CA TYR A 255 -4.11 12.14 0.26
C TYR A 255 -4.08 10.71 -0.30
N SER A 256 -4.90 10.46 -1.31
CA SER A 256 -4.85 9.21 -2.07
C SER A 256 -4.82 9.50 -3.57
N ARG A 257 -3.83 8.92 -4.24
CA ARG A 257 -3.79 8.84 -5.71
C ARG A 257 -4.12 7.44 -6.22
N ALA A 258 -4.56 6.55 -5.33
CA ALA A 258 -4.87 5.18 -5.70
C ALA A 258 -6.18 5.07 -6.48
N ASP A 259 -6.17 4.27 -7.55
CA ASP A 259 -7.36 3.89 -8.29
C ASP A 259 -8.15 2.86 -7.48
N VAL A 260 -9.45 3.07 -7.28
CA VAL A 260 -10.31 2.25 -6.44
C VAL A 260 -11.41 1.59 -7.29
N THR A 261 -11.41 0.26 -7.32
CA THR A 261 -12.42 -0.54 -8.03
C THR A 261 -13.16 -1.44 -7.06
N VAL A 262 -14.48 -1.27 -6.96
CA VAL A 262 -15.35 -2.12 -6.15
C VAL A 262 -16.38 -2.84 -7.02
N ILE A 263 -16.54 -4.15 -6.79
CA ILE A 263 -17.34 -5.01 -7.69
C ILE A 263 -18.84 -4.97 -7.35
N LEU A 264 -19.22 -4.89 -6.06
CA LEU A 264 -20.61 -5.06 -5.61
C LEU A 264 -21.14 -3.97 -4.69
N GLY A 265 -20.29 -3.25 -3.96
CA GLY A 265 -20.73 -2.26 -2.97
C GLY A 265 -20.29 -0.84 -3.29
N ARG A 266 -19.62 -0.19 -2.34
CA ARG A 266 -19.29 1.25 -2.38
C ARG A 266 -17.78 1.52 -2.31
N ALA A 267 -17.38 2.62 -2.93
CA ALA A 267 -16.00 3.10 -2.98
C ALA A 267 -15.91 4.61 -2.72
N GLY A 268 -14.90 5.01 -1.96
CA GLY A 268 -14.50 6.41 -1.83
C GLY A 268 -13.06 6.63 -2.24
N GLY A 269 -12.73 7.77 -2.85
CA GLY A 269 -11.34 8.07 -3.20
C GLY A 269 -10.41 8.22 -1.98
N LEU A 270 -10.93 8.61 -0.80
CA LEU A 270 -10.23 8.58 0.48
C LEU A 270 -10.74 7.48 1.40
N TYR A 271 -12.06 7.46 1.67
CA TYR A 271 -12.66 6.63 2.72
C TYR A 271 -13.85 5.81 2.20
N GLY A 272 -13.92 4.50 2.45
CA GLY A 272 -14.97 3.67 1.84
C GLY A 272 -16.40 3.91 2.37
N GLY A 273 -16.56 4.38 3.62
CA GLY A 273 -17.86 4.82 4.14
C GLY A 273 -17.86 5.27 5.61
N GLY A 274 -18.72 6.23 5.95
CA GLY A 274 -18.77 6.87 7.27
C GLY A 274 -19.90 6.34 8.16
N ASP A 275 -19.85 5.06 8.54
CA ASP A 275 -20.84 4.46 9.45
C ASP A 275 -20.50 4.64 10.94
N SER A 276 -19.30 5.14 11.24
CA SER A 276 -18.83 5.50 12.57
C SER A 276 -18.56 7.01 12.67
N ASP A 277 -18.27 7.50 13.89
CA ASP A 277 -17.88 8.90 14.08
C ASP A 277 -16.54 9.14 13.37
N LEU A 278 -16.55 10.08 12.41
CA LEU A 278 -15.46 10.28 11.47
C LEU A 278 -15.23 11.77 11.27
N LEU A 279 -13.96 12.19 11.34
CA LEU A 279 -13.50 13.52 10.98
C LEU A 279 -12.49 13.39 9.83
N ILE A 280 -12.75 14.01 8.70
CA ILE A 280 -11.79 14.15 7.60
C ILE A 280 -11.51 15.64 7.38
N THR A 281 -10.24 16.03 7.45
CA THR A 281 -9.82 17.42 7.28
C THR A 281 -8.63 17.56 6.35
N ASN A 282 -8.57 18.68 5.63
CA ASN A 282 -7.38 19.13 4.90
C ASN A 282 -6.79 18.05 3.96
N SER A 283 -7.65 17.29 3.29
CA SER A 283 -7.25 16.08 2.58
C SER A 283 -7.71 16.10 1.12
N TYR A 284 -7.12 15.27 0.26
CA TYR A 284 -7.61 15.16 -1.12
C TYR A 284 -7.45 13.79 -1.77
N SER A 285 -8.22 13.55 -2.83
CA SER A 285 -8.09 12.34 -3.67
C SER A 285 -8.03 12.67 -5.16
N THR A 286 -7.32 11.83 -5.93
CA THR A 286 -7.21 12.00 -7.39
C THR A 286 -7.38 10.71 -8.19
N GLY A 287 -7.25 9.54 -7.56
CA GLY A 287 -7.37 8.26 -8.27
C GLY A 287 -8.79 8.00 -8.78
N ALA A 288 -8.91 7.24 -9.87
CA ALA A 288 -10.19 6.86 -10.45
C ALA A 288 -11.01 6.03 -9.45
N VAL A 289 -12.30 6.32 -9.32
CA VAL A 289 -13.20 5.57 -8.44
C VAL A 289 -14.28 4.90 -9.27
N TYR A 290 -14.51 3.60 -9.02
CA TYR A 290 -15.61 2.84 -9.61
C TYR A 290 -16.30 1.99 -8.55
N ALA A 291 -17.61 2.16 -8.41
CA ALA A 291 -18.45 1.26 -7.62
C ALA A 291 -19.91 1.24 -8.10
N PRO A 292 -20.58 0.08 -8.10
CA PRO A 292 -21.95 -0.02 -8.61
C PRO A 292 -23.03 0.54 -7.68
N GLU A 293 -22.77 0.63 -6.36
CA GLU A 293 -23.76 1.13 -5.39
C GLU A 293 -23.56 2.62 -5.11
N PHE A 294 -22.41 2.98 -4.51
CA PHE A 294 -22.05 4.36 -4.21
C PHE A 294 -20.57 4.61 -4.52
N GLU A 295 -20.30 5.58 -5.38
CA GLU A 295 -18.95 6.01 -5.76
C GLU A 295 -18.79 7.51 -5.47
N GLY A 296 -17.89 7.85 -4.57
CA GLY A 296 -17.63 9.24 -4.19
C GLY A 296 -16.17 9.61 -4.37
N GLY A 297 -15.92 10.83 -4.85
CA GLY A 297 -14.58 11.39 -4.97
C GLY A 297 -13.81 11.31 -3.65
N VAL A 298 -14.47 11.56 -2.52
CA VAL A 298 -13.86 11.51 -1.18
C VAL A 298 -14.34 10.30 -0.40
N ILE A 299 -15.65 10.13 -0.27
CA ILE A 299 -16.24 9.11 0.59
C ILE A 299 -17.35 8.34 -0.12
N GLY A 300 -17.33 7.01 0.02
CA GLY A 300 -18.31 6.15 -0.65
C GLY A 300 -19.75 6.44 -0.20
N ALA A 301 -20.00 6.46 1.10
CA ALA A 301 -21.32 6.87 1.61
C ALA A 301 -21.24 7.50 3.00
N PHE A 302 -22.15 8.45 3.25
CA PHE A 302 -22.47 8.92 4.60
C PHE A 302 -23.38 7.90 5.27
N GLY A 303 -22.87 7.33 6.34
CA GLY A 303 -23.52 6.27 7.10
C GLY A 303 -24.32 6.75 8.30
N GLY A 304 -24.50 5.84 9.25
CA GLY A 304 -25.19 6.12 10.51
C GLY A 304 -24.39 6.92 11.55
N GLY A 305 -23.10 7.16 11.32
CA GLY A 305 -22.20 7.87 12.24
C GLY A 305 -22.27 9.39 12.15
N SER A 306 -21.66 10.08 13.13
CA SER A 306 -21.45 11.53 13.05
C SER A 306 -20.23 11.81 12.17
N VAL A 307 -20.48 12.18 10.91
CA VAL A 307 -19.42 12.37 9.91
C VAL A 307 -19.24 13.86 9.67
N VAL A 308 -18.04 14.35 9.93
CA VAL A 308 -17.61 15.73 9.69
C VAL A 308 -16.50 15.70 8.64
N ILE A 309 -16.69 16.43 7.55
CA ILE A 309 -15.67 16.57 6.50
C ILE A 309 -15.49 18.05 6.22
N GLU A 310 -14.25 18.53 6.36
CA GLU A 310 -13.89 19.94 6.21
C GLU A 310 -12.67 20.10 5.29
N ASN A 311 -12.63 21.17 4.50
CA ASN A 311 -11.49 21.54 3.68
C ASN A 311 -10.90 20.37 2.86
N THR A 312 -11.78 19.59 2.22
CA THR A 312 -11.39 18.35 1.52
C THR A 312 -11.72 18.45 0.04
N TYR A 313 -10.83 17.95 -0.82
CA TYR A 313 -10.92 18.15 -2.27
C TYR A 313 -10.82 16.85 -3.05
N PHE A 314 -11.30 16.85 -4.28
CA PHE A 314 -11.04 15.75 -5.22
C PHE A 314 -10.88 16.24 -6.65
N ASP A 315 -10.07 15.54 -7.43
CA ASP A 315 -9.87 15.83 -8.85
C ASP A 315 -10.99 15.23 -9.71
N THR A 316 -11.85 16.09 -10.24
CA THR A 316 -13.01 15.69 -11.05
C THR A 316 -12.67 15.05 -12.40
N GLU A 317 -11.46 15.28 -12.92
CA GLU A 317 -11.04 14.78 -14.24
C GLU A 317 -10.29 13.47 -14.10
N SER A 318 -9.29 13.39 -13.21
CA SER A 318 -8.52 12.16 -13.02
C SER A 318 -9.31 11.10 -12.27
N SER A 319 -10.17 11.50 -11.30
CA SER A 319 -10.95 10.55 -10.52
C SER A 319 -12.20 10.04 -11.25
N ASN A 320 -12.57 10.68 -12.37
CA ASN A 320 -13.85 10.52 -13.08
C ASN A 320 -15.10 10.79 -12.22
N MET A 321 -14.98 11.53 -11.12
CA MET A 321 -16.10 11.81 -10.21
C MET A 321 -16.65 13.21 -10.41
N THR A 322 -17.96 13.37 -10.19
CA THR A 322 -18.63 14.67 -10.13
C THR A 322 -19.06 15.06 -8.71
N GLU A 323 -19.17 14.09 -7.82
CA GLU A 323 -19.63 14.26 -6.45
C GLU A 323 -18.57 13.73 -5.48
N GLY A 324 -18.34 14.46 -4.39
CA GLY A 324 -17.42 14.02 -3.33
C GLY A 324 -17.99 12.88 -2.47
N VAL A 325 -19.32 12.77 -2.43
CA VAL A 325 -20.06 11.78 -1.64
C VAL A 325 -20.86 10.89 -2.57
N GLY A 326 -20.61 9.58 -2.53
CA GLY A 326 -21.30 8.64 -3.42
C GLY A 326 -22.76 8.41 -3.06
N GLY A 327 -23.13 8.51 -1.78
CA GLY A 327 -24.51 8.37 -1.33
C GLY A 327 -24.72 8.53 0.17
N PHE A 328 -25.95 8.32 0.61
CA PHE A 328 -26.36 8.43 2.01
C PHE A 328 -27.14 7.17 2.41
N THR A 329 -26.62 6.42 3.37
CA THR A 329 -27.33 5.33 4.05
C THR A 329 -27.86 5.77 5.41
N GLY A 330 -27.33 6.86 5.96
CA GLY A 330 -27.86 7.58 7.13
C GLY A 330 -28.48 8.94 6.78
N PRO A 331 -28.71 9.81 7.78
CA PRO A 331 -29.24 11.15 7.53
C PRO A 331 -28.26 11.99 6.72
N THR A 332 -28.78 12.89 5.90
CA THR A 332 -27.96 13.88 5.19
C THR A 332 -27.28 14.80 6.20
N GLN A 333 -25.98 15.03 6.00
CA GLN A 333 -25.15 15.92 6.80
C GLN A 333 -24.56 17.00 5.90
N THR A 334 -24.24 18.15 6.46
CA THR A 334 -23.47 19.18 5.76
C THR A 334 -22.01 18.76 5.75
N TYR A 335 -21.35 18.95 4.61
CA TYR A 335 -19.93 18.66 4.43
C TYR A 335 -19.31 19.78 3.60
N ASP A 336 -18.01 19.96 3.76
CA ASP A 336 -17.18 20.86 2.98
C ASP A 336 -16.21 20.03 2.15
N ILE A 337 -16.75 19.53 1.03
CA ILE A 337 -16.02 18.83 -0.01
C ILE A 337 -16.20 19.60 -1.32
N GLU A 338 -15.10 19.90 -2.01
CA GLU A 338 -15.14 20.60 -3.29
C GLU A 338 -14.39 19.83 -4.39
N GLY A 339 -15.08 19.59 -5.50
CA GLY A 339 -14.44 19.06 -6.71
C GLY A 339 -13.66 20.16 -7.44
N LYS A 340 -12.44 19.85 -7.85
CA LYS A 340 -11.57 20.72 -8.63
C LYS A 340 -11.18 20.03 -9.94
N THR A 341 -10.88 20.80 -10.97
CA THR A 341 -10.24 20.25 -12.19
C THR A 341 -8.80 19.85 -11.90
N THR A 342 -8.18 19.03 -12.76
CA THR A 342 -6.75 18.67 -12.59
C THR A 342 -5.87 19.91 -12.58
N ALA A 343 -6.17 20.89 -13.42
CA ALA A 343 -5.40 22.14 -13.46
C ALA A 343 -5.51 22.95 -12.16
N GLU A 344 -6.68 22.95 -11.51
CA GLU A 344 -6.89 23.62 -10.23
C GLU A 344 -6.23 22.85 -9.08
N MET A 345 -6.33 21.52 -9.05
CA MET A 345 -5.68 20.68 -8.04
C MET A 345 -4.17 20.90 -8.01
N LYS A 346 -3.54 21.06 -9.17
CA LYS A 346 -2.09 21.32 -9.31
C LYS A 346 -1.68 22.79 -9.11
N SER A 347 -2.54 23.61 -8.50
CA SER A 347 -2.32 25.05 -8.33
C SER A 347 -2.00 25.44 -6.90
N GLN A 348 -1.23 26.53 -6.75
CA GLN A 348 -0.94 27.12 -5.44
C GLN A 348 -2.21 27.49 -4.66
N ALA A 349 -3.32 27.78 -5.35
CA ALA A 349 -4.57 28.09 -4.69
C ALA A 349 -5.13 26.91 -3.88
N VAL A 350 -4.96 25.67 -4.37
CA VAL A 350 -5.37 24.47 -3.61
C VAL A 350 -4.42 24.19 -2.45
N VAL A 351 -3.11 24.46 -2.60
CA VAL A 351 -2.17 24.42 -1.47
C VAL A 351 -2.56 25.41 -0.37
N ASP A 352 -2.87 26.65 -0.73
CA ASP A 352 -3.27 27.69 0.23
C ASP A 352 -4.57 27.32 0.95
N LEU A 353 -5.50 26.65 0.24
CA LEU A 353 -6.71 26.09 0.82
C LEU A 353 -6.40 24.96 1.80
N LEU A 354 -5.62 23.95 1.39
CA LEU A 354 -5.21 22.83 2.26
C LEU A 354 -4.46 23.30 3.51
N ASN A 355 -3.69 24.39 3.41
CA ASN A 355 -3.00 25.02 4.54
C ASN A 355 -3.87 25.99 5.36
N SER A 356 -5.11 26.24 4.94
CA SER A 356 -5.98 27.23 5.60
C SER A 356 -6.22 26.87 7.06
N GLY A 357 -5.85 27.79 7.96
CA GLY A 357 -5.98 27.59 9.41
C GLY A 357 -4.82 26.83 10.05
N SER A 358 -3.86 26.33 9.26
CA SER A 358 -2.63 25.74 9.77
C SER A 358 -1.57 26.80 10.09
N SER A 359 -0.85 26.64 11.21
CA SER A 359 0.37 27.42 11.49
C SER A 359 1.60 26.87 10.78
N ASP A 360 1.57 25.59 10.47
CA ASP A 360 2.74 24.82 10.07
C ASP A 360 2.84 24.70 8.54
N ASN A 361 1.75 25.00 7.83
CA ASN A 361 1.62 24.92 6.38
C ASN A 361 2.17 23.60 5.83
N PRO A 362 1.60 22.44 6.20
CA PRO A 362 2.14 21.14 5.86
C PRO A 362 2.11 20.84 4.36
N TRP A 363 1.35 21.57 3.55
CA TRP A 363 1.25 21.36 2.11
C TRP A 363 2.13 22.31 1.30
N THR A 364 2.79 21.78 0.28
CA THR A 364 3.60 22.53 -0.69
C THR A 364 3.38 21.99 -2.11
N LEU A 365 4.07 22.57 -3.09
CA LEU A 365 4.07 22.13 -4.49
C LEU A 365 5.49 21.96 -5.01
N ASP A 366 5.75 20.81 -5.62
CA ASP A 366 6.89 20.61 -6.51
C ASP A 366 6.37 19.98 -7.81
N ALA A 367 6.70 20.60 -8.94
CA ALA A 367 6.23 20.13 -10.25
C ALA A 367 6.86 18.78 -10.68
N ASN A 368 7.93 18.35 -10.01
CA ASN A 368 8.63 17.09 -10.30
C ASN A 368 8.21 15.95 -9.36
N GLU A 369 7.54 16.26 -8.26
CA GLU A 369 7.05 15.28 -7.29
C GLU A 369 5.54 15.12 -7.45
N ASN A 370 5.03 13.92 -7.14
CA ASN A 370 3.59 13.67 -7.06
C ASN A 370 2.79 14.14 -8.29
N ASP A 371 3.40 14.09 -9.48
CA ASP A 371 2.84 14.61 -10.74
C ASP A 371 2.38 16.09 -10.65
N GLY A 372 3.01 16.90 -9.82
CA GLY A 372 2.68 18.31 -9.61
C GLY A 372 1.39 18.56 -8.81
N TYR A 373 0.81 17.53 -8.19
CA TYR A 373 -0.22 17.71 -7.16
C TYR A 373 0.42 18.18 -5.84
N PRO A 374 -0.36 18.75 -4.91
CA PRO A 374 0.14 19.15 -3.59
C PRO A 374 0.86 17.98 -2.90
N ILE A 375 1.96 18.27 -2.20
CA ILE A 375 2.72 17.28 -1.41
C ILE A 375 2.84 17.75 0.03
N LEU A 376 3.09 16.83 0.94
CA LEU A 376 3.39 17.15 2.33
C LEU A 376 4.86 17.56 2.47
N ASP A 377 5.15 18.65 3.18
CA ASP A 377 6.47 19.28 3.32
C ASP A 377 7.42 18.50 4.25
N GLN A 378 7.03 17.30 4.68
CA GLN A 378 7.81 16.40 5.51
C GLN A 378 7.49 14.97 5.11
N THR A 379 8.50 14.24 4.60
CA THR A 379 8.72 12.81 4.88
C THR A 379 9.85 12.26 4.01
N LEU A 380 10.54 11.27 4.56
CA LEU A 380 11.57 10.52 3.87
C LEU A 380 10.93 9.63 2.80
N SER A 381 10.62 10.22 1.64
CA SER A 381 10.11 9.47 0.49
C SER A 381 11.10 8.36 0.12
N THR A 382 10.62 7.11 0.07
CA THR A 382 11.23 6.11 -0.81
C THR A 382 10.98 6.63 -2.21
N THR A 383 11.92 7.41 -2.77
CA THR A 383 11.83 7.89 -4.16
C THR A 383 11.35 6.74 -5.00
N GLN A 384 10.13 6.88 -5.51
CA GLN A 384 9.47 5.82 -6.25
C GLN A 384 10.43 5.42 -7.37
N PRO A 385 10.54 4.13 -7.70
CA PRO A 385 11.21 3.68 -8.91
C PRO A 385 10.65 4.34 -10.18
N GLU A 386 9.65 5.22 -10.14
CA GLU A 386 9.14 5.97 -11.29
C GLU A 386 10.19 6.85 -11.98
N GLU A 387 11.12 7.52 -11.29
CA GLU A 387 12.23 8.19 -12.00
C GLU A 387 13.07 7.18 -12.80
N ILE A 388 13.28 5.98 -12.24
CA ILE A 388 14.06 4.89 -12.87
C ILE A 388 13.24 4.18 -13.96
N LYS A 389 11.91 4.05 -13.80
CA LYS A 389 10.97 3.39 -14.71
C LYS A 389 10.62 4.29 -15.90
N LEU A 390 10.52 5.60 -15.70
CA LEU A 390 10.49 6.63 -16.76
C LEU A 390 11.85 6.71 -17.47
N ALA A 391 12.95 6.52 -16.73
CA ALA A 391 14.28 6.45 -17.31
C ALA A 391 14.61 5.10 -17.97
N LEU A 392 13.80 4.04 -17.86
CA LEU A 392 14.11 2.72 -18.43
C LEU A 392 12.87 2.03 -19.01
N SER A 393 12.79 1.98 -20.34
CA SER A 393 11.73 1.26 -21.07
C SER A 393 12.31 0.26 -22.07
N ILE A 394 11.51 -0.76 -22.43
CA ILE A 394 11.90 -1.78 -23.41
C ILE A 394 10.99 -1.75 -24.64
N TYR A 395 11.56 -2.00 -25.82
CA TYR A 395 10.79 -2.07 -27.06
C TYR A 395 11.44 -2.99 -28.12
N PRO A 396 10.63 -3.73 -28.89
CA PRO A 396 9.18 -3.89 -28.69
C PRO A 396 8.85 -4.80 -27.49
N THR A 397 7.70 -4.60 -26.86
CA THR A 397 7.19 -5.50 -25.80
C THR A 397 6.58 -6.78 -26.37
N VAL A 398 6.36 -6.84 -27.68
CA VAL A 398 6.06 -8.06 -28.46
C VAL A 398 7.19 -8.24 -29.47
N VAL A 399 8.07 -9.20 -29.23
CA VAL A 399 9.40 -9.31 -29.84
C VAL A 399 9.59 -10.63 -30.56
N GLU A 400 10.28 -10.61 -31.71
CA GLU A 400 10.70 -11.82 -32.42
C GLU A 400 12.17 -12.16 -32.12
N ASN A 401 13.08 -11.19 -32.14
CA ASN A 401 14.52 -11.46 -32.06
C ASN A 401 15.24 -10.62 -31.01
N ASP A 402 14.99 -9.31 -30.95
CA ASP A 402 15.79 -8.39 -30.16
C ASP A 402 14.91 -7.42 -29.36
N ILE A 403 15.22 -7.26 -28.07
CA ILE A 403 14.63 -6.26 -27.18
C ILE A 403 15.62 -5.10 -27.06
N ASN A 404 15.19 -3.88 -27.35
CA ASN A 404 15.98 -2.68 -27.12
C ASN A 404 15.57 -2.03 -25.80
N ILE A 405 16.53 -1.44 -25.10
CA ILE A 405 16.36 -0.77 -23.82
C ILE A 405 16.62 0.73 -24.04
N SER A 406 15.59 1.55 -23.88
CA SER A 406 15.72 3.02 -23.87
C SER A 406 15.96 3.47 -22.44
N THR A 407 17.18 3.95 -22.16
CA THR A 407 17.53 4.47 -20.84
C THR A 407 18.72 5.42 -20.84
N GLN A 408 18.80 6.29 -19.83
CA GLN A 408 20.00 7.09 -19.50
C GLN A 408 20.90 6.40 -18.45
N LEU A 409 20.44 5.29 -17.86
CA LEU A 409 21.15 4.58 -16.81
C LEU A 409 22.26 3.68 -17.37
N ASP A 410 23.27 3.43 -16.53
CA ASP A 410 24.30 2.45 -16.81
C ASP A 410 23.76 1.04 -16.55
N LEU A 411 23.81 0.20 -17.60
CA LEU A 411 23.29 -1.16 -17.57
C LEU A 411 24.40 -2.15 -17.21
N GLU A 412 24.13 -3.05 -16.26
CA GLU A 412 25.10 -4.04 -15.82
C GLU A 412 24.82 -5.41 -16.42
N ALA A 413 23.63 -5.95 -16.14
CA ALA A 413 23.25 -7.31 -16.47
C ALA A 413 21.75 -7.45 -16.68
N PHE A 414 21.35 -8.53 -17.32
CA PHE A 414 19.97 -8.93 -17.43
C PHE A 414 19.77 -10.37 -17.03
N LYS A 415 18.55 -10.67 -16.57
CA LYS A 415 18.03 -12.03 -16.42
C LYS A 415 16.64 -12.07 -17.02
N ILE A 416 16.40 -13.00 -17.94
CA ILE A 416 15.10 -13.32 -18.49
C ILE A 416 14.60 -14.56 -17.80
N PHE A 417 13.43 -14.42 -17.22
CA PHE A 417 12.69 -15.48 -16.58
C PHE A 417 11.55 -15.88 -17.48
N ASN A 418 11.38 -17.19 -17.69
CA ASN A 418 10.13 -17.69 -18.23
C ASN A 418 9.01 -17.52 -17.18
N TYR A 419 7.77 -17.79 -17.57
CA TYR A 419 6.61 -17.68 -16.68
C TYR A 419 6.69 -18.60 -15.43
N SER A 420 7.57 -19.60 -15.42
CA SER A 420 7.82 -20.48 -14.27
C SER A 420 8.91 -19.94 -13.32
N GLY A 421 9.39 -18.72 -13.54
CA GLY A 421 10.45 -18.10 -12.74
C GLY A 421 11.84 -18.72 -12.97
N GLN A 422 12.01 -19.56 -13.99
CA GLN A 422 13.32 -20.10 -14.34
C GLN A 422 14.07 -19.09 -15.19
N ILE A 423 15.34 -18.86 -14.84
CA ILE A 423 16.25 -18.12 -15.70
C ILE A 423 16.44 -18.94 -16.98
N VAL A 424 15.94 -18.40 -18.09
CA VAL A 424 16.06 -19.01 -19.43
C VAL A 424 17.11 -18.32 -20.28
N LEU A 425 17.49 -17.10 -19.90
CA LEU A 425 18.59 -16.37 -20.50
C LEU A 425 19.11 -15.34 -19.51
N ASP A 426 20.42 -15.20 -19.38
CA ASP A 426 21.06 -14.15 -18.59
C ASP A 426 22.36 -13.71 -19.24
N GLY A 427 22.84 -12.54 -18.85
CA GLY A 427 24.08 -12.00 -19.39
C GLY A 427 24.34 -10.57 -19.01
N LYS A 428 25.43 -10.02 -19.54
CA LYS A 428 25.73 -8.58 -19.44
C LYS A 428 25.01 -7.80 -20.54
N ILE A 429 24.68 -6.54 -20.28
CA ILE A 429 24.08 -5.66 -21.29
C ILE A 429 25.15 -4.69 -21.78
N GLU A 430 25.69 -4.92 -22.98
CA GLU A 430 26.77 -4.06 -23.52
C GLU A 430 26.26 -3.03 -24.55
N ASN A 431 25.17 -3.31 -25.26
CA ASN A 431 24.68 -2.47 -26.37
C ASN A 431 23.21 -2.01 -26.22
N LYS A 432 22.66 -2.03 -25.00
CA LYS A 432 21.24 -1.74 -24.73
C LYS A 432 20.27 -2.60 -25.56
N THR A 433 20.72 -3.74 -26.06
CA THR A 433 19.92 -4.70 -26.80
C THR A 433 20.14 -6.09 -26.21
N ILE A 434 19.06 -6.86 -26.07
CA ILE A 434 19.07 -8.24 -25.60
C ILE A 434 18.50 -9.12 -26.69
N GLN A 435 19.28 -10.13 -27.11
CA GLN A 435 18.86 -11.10 -28.11
C GLN A 435 18.05 -12.21 -27.45
N VAL A 436 16.85 -12.44 -27.94
CA VAL A 436 15.87 -13.39 -27.40
C VAL A 436 15.45 -14.44 -28.42
N ASN A 437 16.19 -14.57 -29.52
CA ASN A 437 15.97 -15.54 -30.59
C ASN A 437 16.07 -17.00 -30.13
N THR A 438 16.72 -17.27 -29.00
CA THR A 438 16.83 -18.60 -28.38
C THR A 438 15.61 -18.97 -27.54
N LEU A 439 14.74 -18.01 -27.23
CA LEU A 439 13.54 -18.22 -26.45
C LEU A 439 12.42 -18.77 -27.32
N SER A 440 11.65 -19.73 -26.79
CA SER A 440 10.40 -20.17 -27.39
C SER A 440 9.33 -19.09 -27.33
N GLU A 441 8.31 -19.16 -28.16
CA GLU A 441 7.13 -18.28 -28.07
C GLU A 441 6.53 -18.32 -26.65
N GLY A 442 6.22 -17.15 -26.06
CA GLY A 442 5.76 -17.08 -24.68
C GLY A 442 5.90 -15.72 -24.02
N VAL A 443 5.46 -15.62 -22.77
CA VAL A 443 5.59 -14.41 -21.93
C VAL A 443 6.80 -14.56 -21.02
N TYR A 444 7.58 -13.48 -20.91
CA TYR A 444 8.82 -13.46 -20.15
C TYR A 444 8.90 -12.20 -19.28
N LEU A 445 9.58 -12.34 -18.14
CA LEU A 445 9.98 -11.21 -17.30
C LEU A 445 11.47 -10.96 -17.55
N LEU A 446 11.79 -9.72 -17.90
CA LEU A 446 13.14 -9.23 -18.09
C LEU A 446 13.52 -8.39 -16.87
N ASN A 447 14.38 -8.93 -16.03
CA ASN A 447 15.07 -8.17 -15.00
C ASN A 447 16.31 -7.51 -15.61
N ILE A 448 16.46 -6.21 -15.38
CA ILE A 448 17.60 -5.41 -15.81
C ILE A 448 18.25 -4.84 -14.56
N LYS A 449 19.49 -5.25 -14.30
CA LYS A 449 20.29 -4.73 -13.22
C LYS A 449 21.06 -3.49 -13.68
N THR A 450 21.00 -2.45 -12.85
CA THR A 450 21.73 -1.19 -12.98
C THR A 450 22.49 -0.90 -11.69
N ALA A 451 23.36 0.09 -11.70
CA ALA A 451 24.04 0.55 -10.48
C ALA A 451 23.06 1.12 -9.43
N GLN A 452 21.85 1.51 -9.85
CA GLN A 452 20.81 2.11 -9.03
C GLN A 452 19.76 1.08 -8.54
N GLY A 453 19.85 -0.18 -8.94
CA GLY A 453 18.89 -1.22 -8.57
C GLY A 453 18.50 -2.14 -9.73
N THR A 454 17.56 -3.05 -9.48
CA THR A 454 17.05 -4.00 -10.47
C THR A 454 15.63 -3.64 -10.88
N MET A 455 15.38 -3.57 -12.19
CA MET A 455 14.08 -3.24 -12.78
C MET A 455 13.49 -4.46 -13.48
N THR A 456 12.20 -4.72 -13.29
CA THR A 456 11.49 -5.82 -13.98
C THR A 456 10.55 -5.27 -15.05
N GLN A 457 10.67 -5.79 -16.28
CA GLN A 457 9.82 -5.45 -17.42
C GLN A 457 9.26 -6.71 -18.08
N LYS A 458 7.99 -6.67 -18.50
CA LYS A 458 7.33 -7.80 -19.17
C LYS A 458 7.44 -7.68 -20.69
N PHE A 459 7.72 -8.79 -21.37
CA PHE A 459 7.63 -8.88 -22.84
C PHE A 459 7.03 -10.22 -23.32
N ILE A 460 6.61 -10.26 -24.58
CA ILE A 460 6.02 -11.41 -25.27
C ILE A 460 6.92 -11.81 -26.45
N LYS A 461 7.47 -13.02 -26.44
CA LYS A 461 8.17 -13.61 -27.58
C LYS A 461 7.15 -14.21 -28.56
N LYS A 462 7.25 -13.83 -29.84
CA LYS A 462 6.50 -14.41 -30.97
C LYS A 462 7.37 -15.32 -31.83
#